data_AF-T1RTV9-F1
#
_entry.id   AF-T1RTV9-F1
#
_cell.length_a   1.000
_cell.length_b   1.000
_cell.length_c   1.000
_cell.angle_alpha   90.00
_cell.angle_beta   90.00
_cell.angle_gamma   90.00
#
_symmetry.space_group_name_H-M   'P 1'
#
loop_
_entity.id
_entity.type
_entity.pdbx_description
1 polymer ?
#
loop_
_entity_poly.entity_id
_entity_poly.type
_entity_poly.pdbx_seq_one_letter_code
_entity_poly.pdbx_strand_id
1 'polypeptide(L)' 'KEMRWISPVPQGIITALKWNKNTAIAESQKQYLSTVCLEWLKKYLEYGKSSLKKTVSPQVSLLQKSSSSQVSCHAT' A
#
# COMPACT_ATOMS: atom_id res chain seq x y z
N LYS A 1 -1.41 13.85 19.59
CA LYS A 1 -0.30 13.43 18.70
C LYS A 1 -0.12 14.51 17.65
N GLU A 2 1.05 15.14 17.60
CA GLU A 2 1.37 16.24 16.68
C GLU A 2 1.86 15.66 15.33
N MET A 3 1.46 16.27 14.21
CA MET A 3 1.90 15.87 12.87
C MET A 3 3.28 16.46 12.61
N ARG A 4 4.28 15.59 12.41
CA ARG A 4 5.66 15.98 12.12
C ARG A 4 6.25 15.06 11.06
N TRP A 5 6.94 15.66 10.10
CA TRP A 5 7.71 14.97 9.08
C TRP A 5 9.07 14.56 9.63
N ILE A 6 9.43 13.29 9.45
CA ILE A 6 10.71 12.72 9.86
C ILE A 6 11.37 12.15 8.60
N SER A 7 12.60 12.58 8.32
CA SER A 7 13.38 11.99 7.23
C SER A 7 14.25 10.86 7.78
N PRO A 8 14.22 9.66 7.18
CA PRO A 8 15.09 8.55 7.58
C PRO A 8 16.52 8.71 7.04
N VAL A 9 16.78 9.70 6.17
CA VAL A 9 18.07 9.88 5.48
C VAL A 9 18.54 11.33 5.56
N PRO A 10 19.86 11.60 5.67
CA PRO A 10 20.40 12.96 5.82
C PRO A 10 19.97 13.93 4.71
N GLN A 11 19.89 13.43 3.47
CA GLN A 11 19.55 14.21 2.27
C GLN A 11 18.14 14.80 2.35
N GLY A 12 17.21 14.16 3.09
CA GLY A 12 15.83 14.61 3.23
C GLY A 12 15.56 15.52 4.43
N ILE A 13 16.56 15.78 5.29
CA ILE A 13 16.39 16.60 6.50
C ILE A 13 15.95 18.03 6.15
N ILE A 14 16.52 18.62 5.10
CA ILE A 14 16.20 19.99 4.66
C ILE A 14 14.71 20.11 4.32
N THR A 15 14.15 19.12 3.62
CA THR A 15 12.72 19.08 3.27
C THR A 15 11.85 18.90 4.51
N ALA A 16 12.22 17.97 5.41
CA ALA A 16 11.48 17.76 6.65
C ALA A 16 11.42 19.03 7.50
N LEU A 17 12.53 19.78 7.63
CA LEU A 17 12.57 21.07 8.33
C LEU A 17 11.65 22.10 7.67
N LYS A 18 11.70 22.23 6.34
CA LYS A 18 10.84 23.15 5.59
C LYS A 18 9.35 22.85 5.80
N TRP A 19 8.97 21.58 5.77
CA TRP A 19 7.58 21.16 5.94
C TRP A 19 7.11 21.27 7.39
N ASN A 20 7.97 20.96 8.35
CA ASN A 20 7.66 21.12 9.78
C ASN A 20 7.52 22.58 10.22
N LYS A 21 8.16 23.52 9.52
CA LYS A 21 7.98 24.96 9.77
C LYS A 21 6.63 25.48 9.22
N ASN A 22 5.99 24.76 8.31
CA ASN A 22 4.75 25.18 7.68
C ASN A 22 3.54 24.43 8.26
N THR A 23 2.84 25.08 9.19
CA THR A 23 1.67 24.52 9.88
C THR A 23 0.52 24.20 8.92
N ALA A 24 0.31 25.01 7.88
CA ALA A 24 -0.75 24.78 6.89
C ALA A 24 -0.55 23.47 6.11
N ILE A 25 0.70 23.10 5.80
CA ILE A 25 0.99 21.80 5.17
C ILE A 25 0.63 20.66 6.13
N ALA A 26 0.98 20.78 7.40
CA ALA A 26 0.67 19.75 8.40
C ALA A 26 -0.84 19.57 8.60
N GLU A 27 -1.60 20.66 8.67
CA GLU A 27 -3.07 20.64 8.80
C GLU A 27 -3.75 20.07 7.56
N SER A 28 -3.35 20.53 6.37
CA SER A 28 -3.88 20.02 5.10
C SER A 28 -3.64 18.52 4.94
N GLN A 29 -2.43 18.05 5.26
CA GLN A 29 -2.08 16.64 5.20
C GLN A 29 -2.83 15.82 6.23
N LYS A 30 -3.07 16.39 7.42
CA LYS A 30 -3.89 15.75 8.46
C LYS A 30 -5.32 15.55 7.96
N GLN A 31 -5.95 16.60 7.43
CA GLN A 31 -7.31 16.55 6.90
C GLN A 31 -7.41 15.57 5.71
N TYR A 32 -6.42 15.58 4.83
CA TYR A 32 -6.38 14.66 3.70
C TYR A 32 -6.36 13.21 4.17
N LEU A 33 -5.43 12.86 5.06
CA LEU A 33 -5.29 11.49 5.54
C LEU A 33 -6.44 11.03 6.43
N SER A 34 -7.00 11.91 7.27
CA SER A 34 -8.08 11.55 8.20
C SER A 34 -9.45 11.48 7.56
N THR A 35 -9.67 12.22 6.47
CA THR A 35 -11.02 12.42 5.91
C THR A 35 -11.04 12.09 4.44
N VAL A 36 -10.36 12.89 3.62
CA VAL A 36 -10.46 12.81 2.15
C VAL A 36 -10.01 11.45 1.63
N CYS A 37 -8.86 10.95 2.10
CA CYS A 37 -8.33 9.65 1.74
C CYS A 37 -9.30 8.51 2.08
N LEU A 38 -9.90 8.54 3.28
CA LEU A 38 -10.84 7.51 3.71
C LEU A 38 -12.15 7.55 2.91
N GLU A 39 -12.65 8.75 2.59
CA GLU A 39 -13.85 8.91 1.76
C GLU A 39 -13.64 8.34 0.36
N TRP A 40 -12.52 8.69 -0.28
CA TRP A 40 -12.17 8.14 -1.60
C TRP A 40 -11.94 6.63 -1.55
N LEU A 41 -11.27 6.12 -0.50
CA LEU A 41 -11.07 4.69 -0.33
C LEU A 41 -12.41 3.96 -0.24
N LYS A 42 -13.34 4.41 0.60
CA LYS A 42 -14.68 3.81 0.71
C LYS A 42 -15.42 3.83 -0.62
N LYS A 43 -15.34 4.93 -1.35
CA LYS A 43 -15.95 5.07 -2.69
C LYS A 43 -15.38 4.05 -3.68
N TYR A 44 -14.06 3.90 -3.74
CA TYR A 44 -13.41 2.95 -4.63
C TYR A 44 -13.62 1.49 -4.23
N LEU A 45 -13.75 1.20 -2.93
CA LEU A 45 -14.12 -0.14 -2.46
C LEU A 45 -15.52 -0.53 -2.92
N GLU A 46 -16.49 0.40 -2.92
CA GLU A 46 -17.82 0.13 -3.45
C GLU A 46 -17.81 0.00 -4.98
N TYR A 47 -17.04 0.83 -5.70
CA TYR A 47 -16.92 0.72 -7.16
C TYR A 47 -16.27 -0.60 -7.61
N GLY A 48 -15.21 -1.02 -6.92
CA GLY A 48 -14.46 -2.24 -7.23
C GLY A 48 -14.99 -3.50 -6.56
N LYS A 49 -16.12 -3.43 -5.84
CA LYS A 49 -16.59 -4.49 -4.93
C LYS A 49 -16.68 -5.86 -5.57
N SER A 50 -17.19 -5.95 -6.80
CA SER A 50 -17.32 -7.21 -7.53
C SER A 50 -15.96 -7.82 -7.87
N SER A 51 -15.03 -7.01 -8.39
CA SER A 51 -13.67 -7.44 -8.74
C SER A 51 -12.84 -7.79 -7.50
N LEU A 52 -12.92 -6.97 -6.44
CA LEU A 52 -12.15 -7.16 -5.20
C LEU A 52 -12.61 -8.39 -4.42
N LYS A 53 -13.91 -8.73 -4.50
CA LYS A 53 -14.46 -9.95 -3.86
C LYS A 53 -14.43 -11.17 -4.77
N LYS A 54 -14.00 -11.03 -6.03
CA LYS A 54 -13.94 -12.13 -6.97
C LYS A 54 -12.87 -13.12 -6.51
N THR A 55 -13.31 -14.31 -6.13
CA THR A 55 -12.42 -15.45 -5.90
C THR A 55 -12.41 -16.31 -7.16
N VAL A 56 -11.22 -16.76 -7.54
CA VAL A 56 -11.03 -17.75 -8.60
C VAL A 56 -10.25 -18.92 -8.00
N SER A 57 -10.64 -20.14 -8.35
CA SER A 57 -9.87 -21.31 -7.94
C SER A 57 -8.53 -21.28 -8.67
N PRO A 58 -7.40 -21.46 -7.98
CA PRO A 58 -6.13 -21.58 -8.65
C PRO A 58 -6.09 -22.86 -9.48
N GLN A 59 -5.39 -22.82 -10.61
CA GLN A 59 -5.00 -24.02 -11.33
C GLN A 59 -3.68 -24.53 -10.75
N VAL A 60 -3.65 -25.80 -10.35
CA VAL A 60 -2.48 -26.42 -9.72
C VAL A 60 -1.83 -27.41 -10.68
N SER A 61 -0.50 -27.33 -10.81
CA SER A 61 0.31 -28.30 -11.55
C SER A 61 1.50 -28.76 -10.73
N LEU A 62 1.86 -30.03 -10.88
CA LEU A 62 3.04 -30.64 -10.27
C LEU A 62 4.10 -30.83 -11.34
N LEU A 63 5.30 -30.32 -11.08
CA LEU A 63 6.44 -30.44 -11.98
C LEU A 63 7.56 -31.22 -11.30
N GLN A 64 7.98 -32.30 -11.94
CA GLN A 64 9.19 -33.03 -11.60
C GLN A 64 10.03 -33.20 -12.86
N LYS A 65 11.21 -32.58 -12.88
CA LYS A 65 12.06 -32.52 -14.10
C LYS A 65 12.68 -33.88 -14.48
N SER A 66 13.01 -34.70 -13.49
CA SER A 66 13.51 -36.07 -13.63
C SER A 66 13.17 -36.87 -12.37
N SER A 67 13.23 -38.20 -12.41
CA SER A 67 12.84 -39.06 -11.28
C SER A 67 13.59 -38.79 -9.97
N SER A 68 14.79 -38.20 -10.03
CA SER A 68 15.58 -37.80 -8.87
C SER A 68 15.40 -36.33 -8.46
N SER A 69 14.75 -35.51 -9.30
CA SER A 69 14.50 -34.10 -8.99
C SER A 69 13.36 -33.93 -7.98
N GLN A 70 13.44 -32.84 -7.19
CA GLN A 70 12.36 -32.44 -6.29
C GLN A 70 11.09 -32.11 -7.07
N VAL A 71 9.94 -32.47 -6.50
CA VAL A 71 8.62 -32.09 -7.01
C VAL A 71 8.32 -30.64 -6.62
N SER A 72 7.92 -29.82 -7.59
CA SER A 72 7.46 -28.45 -7.39
C SER A 72 5.96 -28.35 -7.63
N CYS A 73 5.25 -27.62 -6.77
CA CYS A 73 3.83 -27.33 -6.91
C CYS A 73 3.65 -25.88 -7.36
N HIS A 74 2.97 -25.68 -8.48
CA HIS A 74 2.71 -24.36 -9.05
C HIS A 74 1.20 -24.10 -9.02
N ALA A 75 0.79 -22.98 -8.40
CA ALA A 75 -0.58 -22.49 -8.39
C ALA A 75 -0.66 -21.19 -9.21
N THR A 76 -1.60 -21.15 -10.15
CA THR A 76 -1.83 -20.02 -11.08
C THR A 76 -3.25 -19.50 -10.97
#